data_AF-A0A2D1BXI9-F1
#
_entry.id   AF-A0A2D1BXI9-F1
#
_cell.length_a   1.000
_cell.length_b   1.000
_cell.length_c   1.000
_cell.angle_alpha   90.00
_cell.angle_beta   90.00
_cell.angle_gamma   90.00
#
_symmetry.space_group_name_H-M   'P 1'
#
loop_
_entity.id
_entity.type
_entity.pdbx_description
1 polymer ?
#
loop_
_entity_poly.entity_id
_entity_poly.type
_entity_poly.pdbx_seq_one_letter_code
_entity_poly.pdbx_strand_id
1 'polypeptide(L)'
;MSKILDMAKDFEQNSKQQANAIEKRLSEEFTRHEKAISGALKSSEERMSAAIAEHSQNMGWLLLKTWIWMLVSIVLFLSATSGILWYQGELIAERQANLQALAEKGGKIKLARCGKKSEHLCVQISDSNPDVWGKDTFWVVPKGY
;
A
#
# COMPACT_ATOMS: atom_id res chain seq x y z
N MET A 1 -40.21 -46.67 -79.05
CA MET A 1 -39.61 -45.46 -78.46
C MET A 1 -40.29 -44.96 -77.18
N SER A 2 -41.56 -45.29 -76.92
CA SER A 2 -42.31 -44.78 -75.74
C SER A 2 -41.77 -45.23 -74.37
N LYS A 3 -41.24 -46.46 -74.26
CA LYS A 3 -40.76 -47.04 -72.99
C LYS A 3 -39.48 -46.41 -72.42
N ILE A 4 -38.60 -45.89 -73.28
CA ILE A 4 -37.35 -45.23 -72.86
C ILE A 4 -37.64 -43.82 -72.32
N LEU A 5 -38.60 -43.12 -72.93
CA LEU A 5 -39.05 -41.81 -72.48
C LEU A 5 -39.68 -41.89 -71.09
N ASP A 6 -40.51 -42.92 -70.86
CA ASP A 6 -41.16 -43.17 -69.57
C ASP A 6 -40.13 -43.45 -68.47
N MET A 7 -39.16 -44.33 -68.74
CA MET A 7 -38.04 -44.61 -67.83
C MET A 7 -37.18 -43.37 -67.53
N ALA A 8 -36.91 -42.52 -68.53
CA ALA A 8 -36.15 -41.29 -68.32
C ALA A 8 -36.91 -40.31 -67.40
N LYS A 9 -38.24 -40.25 -67.53
CA LYS A 9 -39.11 -39.40 -66.72
C LYS A 9 -39.23 -39.90 -65.28
N ASP A 10 -39.37 -41.22 -65.09
CA ASP A 10 -39.30 -41.87 -63.78
C ASP A 10 -37.95 -41.65 -63.10
N PHE A 11 -36.84 -41.78 -63.86
CA PHE A 11 -35.51 -41.53 -63.35
C PHE A 11 -35.33 -40.07 -62.91
N GLU A 12 -35.83 -39.12 -63.70
CA GLU A 12 -35.78 -37.69 -63.36
C GLU A 12 -36.58 -37.38 -62.09
N GLN A 13 -37.80 -37.90 -61.97
CA GLN A 13 -38.62 -37.70 -60.78
C GLN A 13 -37.98 -38.33 -59.54
N ASN A 14 -37.51 -39.57 -59.65
CA ASN A 14 -36.89 -40.30 -58.54
C ASN A 14 -35.57 -39.64 -58.10
N SER A 15 -34.78 -39.13 -59.05
CA SER A 15 -33.56 -38.35 -58.77
C SER A 15 -33.87 -37.05 -58.02
N LYS A 16 -34.88 -36.29 -58.46
CA LYS A 16 -35.34 -35.08 -57.75
C LYS A 16 -35.83 -35.40 -56.34
N GLN A 17 -36.53 -36.51 -56.17
CA GLN A 17 -37.04 -36.95 -54.87
C GLN A 17 -35.91 -37.39 -53.94
N GLN A 18 -34.92 -38.11 -54.44
CA GLN A 18 -33.70 -38.45 -53.69
C GLN A 18 -32.90 -37.21 -53.30
N ALA A 19 -32.66 -36.28 -54.24
CA ALA A 19 -31.92 -35.06 -53.96
C ALA A 19 -32.57 -34.25 -52.84
N ASN A 20 -33.89 -34.09 -52.89
CA ASN A 20 -34.65 -33.37 -51.86
C ASN A 20 -34.68 -34.11 -50.51
N ALA A 21 -34.74 -35.45 -50.53
CA ALA A 21 -34.64 -36.26 -49.31
C ALA A 21 -33.24 -36.18 -48.67
N ILE A 22 -32.18 -36.15 -49.48
CA ILE A 22 -30.79 -36.00 -49.04
C ILE A 22 -30.58 -34.60 -48.47
N GLU A 23 -31.04 -33.54 -49.14
CA GLU A 23 -30.96 -32.17 -48.65
C GLU A 23 -31.65 -32.00 -47.30
N LYS A 24 -32.87 -32.55 -47.15
CA LYS A 24 -33.58 -32.50 -45.87
C LYS A 24 -32.78 -33.16 -44.75
N ARG A 25 -32.28 -34.39 -44.98
CA ARG A 25 -31.48 -35.09 -43.97
C ARG A 25 -30.18 -34.35 -43.64
N LEU A 26 -29.51 -33.77 -44.64
CA LEU A 26 -28.31 -32.96 -44.42
C LEU A 26 -28.63 -31.73 -43.57
N SER A 27 -29.70 -31.00 -43.90
CA SER A 27 -30.10 -29.80 -43.17
C SER A 27 -30.45 -30.10 -41.71
N GLU A 28 -31.07 -31.24 -41.45
CA GLU A 28 -31.45 -31.68 -40.11
C GLU A 28 -30.23 -32.10 -39.27
N GLU A 29 -29.27 -32.81 -39.86
CA GLU A 29 -28.01 -33.14 -39.20
C GLU A 29 -27.13 -31.89 -38.97
N PHE A 30 -27.05 -30.96 -39.93
CA PHE A 30 -26.32 -29.70 -39.77
C PHE A 30 -26.92 -28.83 -38.66
N THR A 31 -28.24 -28.64 -38.65
CA THR A 31 -28.92 -27.87 -37.59
C THR A 31 -28.78 -28.53 -36.22
N ARG A 32 -28.78 -29.87 -36.16
CA ARG A 32 -28.47 -30.61 -34.93
C ARG A 32 -27.04 -30.36 -34.45
N HIS A 33 -26.06 -30.42 -35.34
CA HIS A 33 -24.66 -30.14 -35.00
C HIS A 33 -24.44 -28.70 -34.57
N GLU A 34 -25.02 -27.73 -35.28
CA GLU A 34 -24.96 -26.31 -34.93
C GLU A 34 -25.56 -26.05 -33.55
N LYS A 35 -26.69 -26.69 -33.23
CA LYS A 35 -27.32 -26.58 -31.90
C LYS A 35 -26.48 -27.21 -30.79
N ALA A 36 -25.83 -28.35 -31.07
CA ALA A 36 -24.94 -28.99 -30.13
C ALA A 36 -23.68 -28.15 -29.87
N ILE A 37 -23.08 -27.60 -30.93
CA ILE A 37 -21.88 -26.76 -30.86
C ILE A 37 -22.20 -25.44 -30.14
N SER A 38 -23.28 -24.76 -30.49
CA SER A 38 -23.70 -23.51 -29.83
C SER A 38 -24.06 -23.73 -28.36
N GLY A 39 -24.72 -24.84 -28.02
CA GLY A 39 -24.96 -25.22 -26.63
C GLY A 39 -23.68 -25.48 -25.84
N ALA A 40 -22.71 -26.18 -26.45
CA ALA A 40 -21.41 -26.42 -25.84
C ALA A 40 -20.59 -25.12 -25.68
N LEU A 41 -20.59 -24.24 -26.68
CA LEU A 41 -19.94 -22.93 -26.61
C LEU A 41 -20.55 -22.06 -25.52
N LYS A 42 -21.89 -21.96 -25.47
CA LYS A 42 -22.58 -21.17 -24.45
C LYS A 42 -22.32 -21.69 -23.05
N SER A 43 -22.33 -23.01 -22.85
CA SER A 43 -21.96 -23.61 -21.57
C SER A 43 -20.50 -23.35 -21.20
N SER A 44 -19.59 -23.38 -22.17
CA SER A 44 -18.18 -23.05 -21.94
C SER A 44 -17.99 -21.57 -21.59
N GLU A 45 -18.71 -20.66 -22.26
CA GLU A 45 -18.68 -19.22 -22.01
C GLU A 45 -19.22 -18.89 -20.62
N GLU A 46 -20.36 -19.48 -20.23
CA GLU A 46 -20.92 -19.33 -18.88
C GLU A 46 -19.95 -19.82 -17.80
N ARG A 47 -19.30 -20.97 -18.02
CA ARG A 47 -18.30 -21.52 -17.10
C ARG A 47 -17.06 -20.63 -16.99
N MET A 48 -16.56 -20.13 -18.12
CA MET A 48 -15.42 -19.21 -18.14
C MET A 48 -15.77 -17.89 -17.45
N SER A 49 -16.96 -17.34 -17.73
CA SER A 49 -17.44 -16.10 -17.11
C SER A 49 -17.61 -16.26 -15.59
N ALA A 50 -18.22 -17.36 -15.14
CA ALA A 50 -18.36 -17.66 -13.72
C ALA A 50 -16.99 -17.80 -13.02
N ALA A 51 -16.05 -18.52 -13.64
CA ALA A 51 -14.71 -18.68 -13.10
C ALA A 51 -13.92 -17.35 -13.04
N ILE A 52 -14.10 -16.48 -14.03
CA ILE A 52 -13.49 -15.13 -14.04
C ILE A 52 -14.11 -14.25 -12.96
N ALA A 53 -15.42 -14.30 -12.78
CA ALA A 53 -16.12 -13.53 -11.75
C ALA A 53 -15.68 -13.95 -10.33
N GLU A 54 -15.56 -15.25 -10.09
CA GLU A 54 -15.09 -15.80 -8.83
C GLU A 54 -13.61 -15.45 -8.56
N HIS A 55 -12.77 -15.55 -9.60
CA HIS A 55 -11.37 -15.14 -9.51
C HIS A 55 -11.25 -13.63 -9.22
N SER A 56 -12.02 -12.79 -9.91
CA SER A 56 -12.04 -11.34 -9.74
C SER A 56 -12.44 -10.93 -8.33
N GLN A 57 -13.48 -11.56 -7.76
CA GLN A 57 -13.92 -11.28 -6.40
C GLN A 57 -12.84 -11.63 -5.36
N ASN A 58 -12.20 -12.80 -5.49
CA ASN A 58 -11.12 -13.19 -4.59
C ASN A 58 -9.90 -12.29 -4.73
N MET A 59 -9.55 -11.89 -5.95
CA MET A 59 -8.43 -10.99 -6.20
C MET A 59 -8.68 -9.60 -5.60
N GLY A 60 -9.90 -9.07 -5.75
CA GLY A 60 -10.32 -7.82 -5.11
C GLY A 60 -10.24 -7.88 -3.59
N TRP A 61 -10.69 -8.98 -2.98
CA TRP A 61 -10.62 -9.19 -1.54
C TRP A 61 -9.18 -9.25 -1.00
N LEU A 62 -8.29 -9.97 -1.70
CA LEU A 62 -6.89 -10.09 -1.33
C LEU A 62 -6.14 -8.77 -1.46
N LEU A 63 -6.41 -8.00 -2.53
CA LEU A 63 -5.83 -6.67 -2.72
C LEU A 63 -6.30 -5.71 -1.63
N LEU A 64 -7.60 -5.72 -1.29
CA LEU A 64 -8.16 -4.87 -0.23
C LEU A 64 -7.55 -5.21 1.14
N LYS A 65 -7.42 -6.50 1.47
CA LYS A 65 -6.80 -6.97 2.71
C LYS A 65 -5.33 -6.54 2.82
N THR A 66 -4.58 -6.61 1.72
CA THR A 66 -3.16 -6.22 1.69
C THR A 66 -2.99 -4.71 1.84
N TRP A 67 -3.84 -3.92 1.19
CA TRP A 67 -3.84 -2.45 1.30
C TRP A 67 -4.17 -1.97 2.70
N ILE A 68 -5.17 -2.58 3.36
CA ILE A 68 -5.51 -2.26 4.74
C ILE A 68 -4.31 -2.51 5.66
N TRP A 69 -3.62 -3.64 5.48
CA TRP A 69 -2.48 -3.98 6.33
C TRP A 69 -1.27 -3.05 6.12
N MET A 70 -1.03 -2.61 4.87
CA MET A 70 -0.05 -1.56 4.60
C MET A 70 -0.39 -0.24 5.31
N LEU A 71 -1.65 0.21 5.23
CA LEU A 71 -2.08 1.45 5.89
C LEU A 71 -1.95 1.37 7.41
N VAL A 72 -2.34 0.25 8.01
CA VAL A 72 -2.19 0.02 9.45
C VAL A 72 -0.73 0.09 9.87
N SER A 73 0.17 -0.53 9.10
CA SER A 73 1.62 -0.47 9.36
C SER A 73 2.13 0.97 9.34
N ILE A 74 1.79 1.75 8.31
CA ILE A 74 2.20 3.15 8.18
C ILE A 74 1.71 3.99 9.36
N VAL A 75 0.43 3.85 9.74
CA VAL A 75 -0.15 4.57 10.87
C VAL A 75 0.56 4.19 12.17
N LEU A 76 0.87 2.89 12.38
CA LEU A 76 1.61 2.42 13.55
C LEU A 76 3.00 3.09 13.63
N PHE A 77 3.74 3.13 12.51
CA PHE A 77 5.06 3.78 12.45
C PHE A 77 4.99 5.28 12.70
N LEU A 78 4.00 5.98 12.13
CA LEU A 78 3.80 7.41 12.34
C LEU A 78 3.37 7.74 13.78
N SER A 79 2.57 6.87 14.40
CA SER A 79 2.16 7.03 15.80
C SER A 79 3.34 6.88 16.77
N ALA A 80 4.21 5.89 16.54
CA ALA A 80 5.40 5.67 17.36
C ALA A 80 6.39 6.83 17.26
N THR A 81 6.59 7.38 16.06
CA THR A 81 7.47 8.53 15.84
C THR A 81 6.89 9.84 16.37
N SER A 82 5.57 10.06 16.27
CA SER A 82 4.92 11.25 16.85
C SER A 82 5.01 11.32 18.37
N GLY A 83 4.84 10.18 19.07
CA GLY A 83 4.93 10.16 20.53
C GLY A 83 6.30 10.60 21.06
N ILE A 84 7.38 10.23 20.36
CA ILE A 84 8.75 10.61 20.71
C ILE A 84 8.98 12.12 20.50
N LEU A 85 8.43 12.69 19.43
CA LEU A 85 8.54 14.12 19.13
C LEU A 85 7.79 14.98 20.15
N TRP A 86 6.60 14.55 20.58
CA TRP A 86 5.83 15.25 21.60
C TRP A 86 6.57 15.27 22.95
N TYR A 87 7.10 14.13 23.37
CA TYR A 87 7.82 14.01 24.64
C TYR A 87 9.07 14.90 24.69
N GLN A 88 9.83 14.97 23.58
CA GLN A 88 10.97 15.90 23.50
C GLN A 88 10.52 17.37 23.45
N GLY A 89 9.42 17.68 22.75
CA GLY A 89 8.89 19.04 22.66
C GLY A 89 8.44 19.61 24.00
N GLU A 90 7.72 18.83 24.80
CA GLU A 90 7.23 19.26 26.11
C GLU A 90 8.37 19.49 27.11
N LEU A 91 9.38 18.62 27.08
CA LEU A 91 10.56 18.77 27.92
C LEU A 91 11.38 20.03 27.56
N ILE A 92 11.48 20.38 26.27
CA ILE A 92 12.16 21.61 25.83
C ILE A 92 11.38 22.85 26.26
N ALA A 93 10.05 22.82 26.17
CA ALA A 93 9.20 23.92 26.61
C ALA A 93 9.34 24.17 28.12
N GLU A 94 9.35 23.12 28.94
CA GLU A 94 9.55 23.22 30.38
C GLU A 94 10.97 23.73 30.74
N ARG A 95 12.00 23.28 30.00
CA ARG A 95 13.37 23.75 30.20
C ARG A 95 13.54 25.22 29.83
N GLN A 96 12.90 25.71 28.77
CA GLN A 96 12.95 27.13 28.40
C GLN A 96 12.25 28.03 29.45
N ALA A 97 11.11 27.61 29.99
CA ALA A 97 10.42 28.35 31.05
C ALA A 97 11.26 28.41 32.33
N ASN A 98 11.90 27.30 32.70
CA ASN A 98 12.81 27.27 33.85
C ASN A 98 14.09 28.08 33.61
N LEU A 99 14.62 28.14 32.39
CA LEU A 99 15.76 29.00 32.05
C LEU A 99 15.40 30.49 32.11
N GLN A 100 14.19 30.88 31.71
CA GLN A 100 13.73 32.27 31.87
C GLN A 100 13.51 32.62 33.34
N ALA A 101 12.91 31.71 34.11
CA ALA A 101 12.75 31.89 35.55
C ALA A 101 14.09 31.95 36.29
N LEU A 102 15.11 31.19 35.85
CA LEU A 102 16.48 31.31 36.36
C LEU A 102 17.17 32.59 35.89
N ALA A 103 16.94 33.04 34.64
CA ALA A 103 17.47 34.30 34.15
C ALA A 103 16.89 35.51 34.90
N GLU A 104 15.64 35.44 35.35
CA GLU A 104 15.01 36.45 36.20
C GLU A 104 15.44 36.36 37.67
N LYS A 105 15.66 35.15 38.21
CA LYS A 105 16.02 34.95 39.63
C LYS A 105 17.53 34.88 39.94
N GLY A 106 18.41 34.74 38.95
CA GLY A 106 19.85 34.55 39.16
C GLY A 106 20.68 34.94 37.94
N GLY A 107 21.22 36.16 37.98
CA GLY A 107 21.77 36.90 36.83
C GLY A 107 22.81 36.16 35.98
N LYS A 108 22.70 36.41 34.66
CA LYS A 108 23.71 36.26 33.59
C LYS A 108 24.95 35.45 33.95
N ILE A 109 24.76 34.16 34.20
CA ILE A 109 25.86 33.23 34.49
C ILE A 109 26.60 32.98 33.16
N LYS A 110 27.83 33.50 33.04
CA LYS A 110 28.70 33.21 31.88
C LYS A 110 29.49 31.94 32.15
N LEU A 111 29.26 30.93 31.31
CA LEU A 111 29.98 29.66 31.32
C LEU A 111 31.14 29.76 30.32
N ALA A 112 32.37 29.53 30.77
CA ALA A 112 33.55 29.45 29.91
C ALA A 112 34.39 28.22 30.25
N ARG A 113 35.17 27.73 29.29
CA ARG A 113 36.03 26.56 29.49
C ARG A 113 37.42 27.05 29.95
N CYS A 114 37.86 26.67 31.15
CA CYS A 114 39.12 27.18 31.72
C CYS A 114 40.08 26.04 32.13
N GLY A 115 41.38 26.36 32.21
CA GLY A 115 42.49 25.45 32.52
C GLY A 115 43.62 25.51 31.48
N LYS A 116 44.82 25.00 31.81
CA LYS A 116 45.99 25.02 30.89
C LYS A 116 45.76 24.31 29.55
N LYS A 117 44.74 23.45 29.46
CA LYS A 117 44.23 22.79 28.24
C LYS A 117 42.72 22.89 28.08
N SER A 118 42.04 23.81 28.77
CA SER A 118 40.58 23.99 28.72
C SER A 118 39.78 22.70 28.95
N GLU A 119 40.01 22.01 30.07
CA GLU A 119 39.31 20.74 30.40
C GLU A 119 38.10 20.93 31.33
N HIS A 120 37.99 22.05 32.05
CA HIS A 120 36.92 22.27 33.02
C HIS A 120 35.92 23.34 32.56
N LEU A 121 34.64 23.12 32.86
CA LEU A 121 33.58 24.11 32.67
C LEU A 121 33.55 25.02 33.91
N CYS A 122 33.88 26.29 33.74
CA CYS A 122 33.95 27.27 34.80
C CYS A 122 32.81 28.29 34.69
N VAL A 123 32.30 28.70 35.84
CA VAL A 123 31.25 29.70 35.96
C VAL A 123 31.87 31.01 36.42
N GLN A 124 31.57 32.11 35.72
CA GLN A 124 31.93 33.46 36.15
C GLN A 124 30.92 33.95 37.18
N ILE A 125 31.34 34.10 38.42
CA ILE A 125 30.51 34.71 39.48
C ILE A 125 30.82 36.21 39.46
N SER A 126 29.82 37.01 39.12
CA SER A 126 29.91 38.48 39.09
C SER A 126 29.63 39.08 40.46
N ASP A 127 30.19 38.51 41.53
CA ASP A 127 30.10 39.06 42.88
C ASP A 127 31.43 39.72 43.25
N SER A 128 31.35 40.93 43.79
CA SER A 128 32.51 41.78 44.03
C SER A 128 33.28 41.42 45.29
N ASN A 129 32.84 40.38 46.02
CA ASN A 129 33.58 39.81 47.15
C ASN A 129 33.24 38.32 47.40
N PRO A 130 33.76 37.39 46.60
CA PRO A 130 33.73 35.97 46.96
C PRO A 130 34.84 35.70 47.99
N ASP A 131 34.57 34.87 48.99
CA ASP A 131 35.60 34.27 49.84
C ASP A 131 36.38 33.25 48.97
N VAL A 132 37.34 33.75 48.19
CA VAL A 132 38.10 32.97 47.20
C VAL A 132 39.29 32.28 47.86
N TRP A 133 39.30 30.95 47.88
CA TRP A 133 40.54 30.19 48.08
C TRP A 133 41.38 30.20 46.81
N GLY A 134 42.34 31.14 46.74
CA GLY A 134 43.41 31.14 45.74
C GLY A 134 43.50 32.44 44.93
N LYS A 135 44.74 32.92 44.75
CA LYS A 135 45.04 34.18 44.07
C LYS A 135 44.62 34.13 42.59
N ASP A 136 43.88 35.14 42.18
CA ASP A 136 43.63 35.58 40.79
C ASP A 136 42.89 34.64 39.83
N THR A 137 41.64 34.26 40.12
CA THR A 137 40.64 34.08 39.03
C THR A 137 39.20 34.06 39.55
N PHE A 138 38.35 34.94 39.01
CA PHE A 138 36.89 35.01 39.21
C PHE A 138 36.11 33.82 38.60
N TRP A 139 36.76 32.67 38.47
CA TRP A 139 36.25 31.50 37.77
C TRP A 139 36.24 30.33 38.76
N VAL A 140 35.04 29.83 39.06
CA VAL A 140 34.88 28.76 40.05
C VAL A 140 34.37 27.52 39.35
N VAL A 141 34.94 26.37 39.70
CA VAL A 141 34.48 25.06 39.21
C VAL A 141 33.29 24.63 40.09
N PRO A 142 32.09 24.41 39.54
CA PRO A 142 30.95 23.98 40.33
C PRO A 142 31.23 22.60 40.93
N LYS A 143 30.93 22.42 42.22
CA LYS A 143 31.08 21.13 42.91
C LYS A 143 30.13 20.10 42.29
N GLY A 144 30.70 19.08 41.65
CA GLY A 144 29.95 18.01 41.01
C GLY A 144 30.65 17.32 39.83
N TYR A 145 31.88 17.71 39.48
CA TYR A 145 32.79 16.94 38.62
C TYR A 145 33.92 16.34 39.43
#